data_AF-A0A538N9S1-F1
#
_entry.id   AF-A0A538N9S1-F1
#
_cell.length_a   1.000
_cell.length_b   1.000
_cell.length_c   1.000
_cell.angle_alpha   90.00
_cell.angle_beta   90.00
_cell.angle_gamma   90.00
#
_symmetry.space_group_name_H-M   'P 1'
#
loop_
_entity.id
_entity.type
_entity.pdbx_description
1 polymer ?
#
loop_
_entity_poly.entity_id
_entity_poly.type
_entity_poly.pdbx_seq_one_letter_code
_entity_poly.pdbx_strand_id
1 'polypeptide(L)' 'MWRAYLKVEPVGVDDDFFELGGHSLLAADLLVATERAVGVHVPATTLYLQPTIAELAEAIEQLRAEEVGT' A
#
# COMPACT_ATOMS: atom_id res chain seq x y z
N MET A 1 -1.98 -6.15 -7.45
CA MET A 1 -2.11 -6.69 -6.07
C MET A 1 -3.48 -6.37 -5.49
N TRP A 2 -3.89 -5.09 -5.38
CA TRP A 2 -5.13 -4.66 -4.72
C TRP A 2 -6.40 -5.38 -5.19
N ARG A 3 -6.58 -5.55 -6.50
CA ARG A 3 -7.72 -6.29 -7.09
C ARG A 3 -7.90 -7.70 -6.51
N ALA A 4 -6.79 -8.41 -6.25
CA ALA A 4 -6.85 -9.76 -5.69
C ALA A 4 -7.32 -9.76 -4.23
N TYR A 5 -7.01 -8.70 -3.47
CA TYR A 5 -7.40 -8.56 -2.07
C TYR A 5 -8.82 -8.03 -1.94
N LEU A 6 -9.13 -6.93 -2.65
CA LEU A 6 -10.44 -6.26 -2.60
C LEU A 6 -11.53 -7.00 -3.39
N LYS A 7 -11.16 -7.90 -4.30
CA LYS A 7 -12.08 -8.64 -5.18
C LYS A 7 -12.98 -7.71 -6.02
N VAL A 8 -12.46 -6.52 -6.35
CA VAL A 8 -13.12 -5.53 -7.21
C VAL A 8 -12.30 -5.29 -8.47
N GLU A 9 -12.99 -5.03 -9.58
CA GLU A 9 -12.38 -4.57 -10.83
C GLU A 9 -13.38 -3.64 -11.55
N PRO A 10 -12.96 -2.45 -12.03
CA PRO A 10 -11.60 -1.89 -12.03
C PRO A 10 -11.12 -1.36 -10.67
N VAL A 11 -9.79 -1.24 -10.54
CA VAL A 11 -9.11 -0.45 -9.49
C VAL A 11 -8.15 0.49 -10.21
N GLY A 12 -8.40 1.79 -10.06
CA GLY A 12 -7.58 2.91 -10.49
C GLY A 12 -6.47 3.24 -9.49
N VAL A 13 -5.53 4.07 -9.93
CA VAL A 13 -4.36 4.43 -9.09
C VAL A 13 -4.71 5.45 -8.01
N ASP A 14 -5.75 6.25 -8.24
CA ASP A 14 -6.27 7.27 -7.33
C ASP A 14 -7.48 6.79 -6.52
N ASP A 15 -7.87 5.51 -6.66
CA ASP A 15 -8.98 4.96 -5.88
C ASP A 15 -8.52 4.70 -4.43
N ASP A 16 -9.34 5.13 -3.48
CA ASP A 16 -9.11 4.92 -2.06
C ASP A 16 -9.36 3.45 -1.66
N PHE A 17 -8.37 2.84 -1.01
CA PHE A 17 -8.40 1.46 -0.57
C PHE A 17 -9.59 1.12 0.33
N PHE A 18 -9.93 2.02 1.26
CA PHE A 18 -10.99 1.83 2.23
C PHE A 18 -12.36 2.10 1.63
N GLU A 19 -12.48 3.06 0.70
CA GLU A 19 -13.71 3.27 -0.07
C GLU A 19 -14.03 2.07 -0.98
N LEU A 20 -13.01 1.37 -1.47
CA LEU A 20 -13.16 0.12 -2.22
C LEU A 20 -13.49 -1.11 -1.35
N GLY A 21 -13.68 -0.94 -0.04
CA GLY A 21 -14.03 -2.02 0.90
C GLY A 21 -12.84 -2.66 1.61
N GLY A 22 -11.66 -2.05 1.53
CA GLY A 22 -10.49 -2.44 2.30
C GLY A 22 -10.69 -2.21 3.81
N HIS A 23 -10.08 -3.05 4.63
CA HIS A 23 -10.14 -2.98 6.10
C HIS A 23 -8.82 -3.43 6.71
N SER A 24 -8.63 -3.22 8.02
CA SER A 24 -7.33 -3.38 8.69
C SER A 24 -6.65 -4.73 8.47
N LEU A 25 -7.40 -5.84 8.49
CA LEU A 25 -6.82 -7.18 8.22
C LEU A 25 -6.33 -7.32 6.76
N LEU A 26 -7.14 -6.86 5.80
CA LEU A 26 -6.82 -6.90 4.37
C LEU A 26 -5.67 -5.94 4.05
N ALA A 27 -5.63 -4.78 4.70
CA ALA A 27 -4.52 -3.84 4.68
C ALA A 27 -3.23 -4.47 5.21
N ALA A 28 -3.28 -5.13 6.37
CA ALA A 28 -2.11 -5.77 6.96
C ALA A 28 -1.54 -6.87 6.03
N ASP A 29 -2.40 -7.75 5.51
CA ASP A 29 -1.97 -8.81 4.59
C ASP A 29 -1.44 -8.25 3.26
N LEU A 30 -2.04 -7.16 2.76
CA LEU A 30 -1.57 -6.44 1.57
C LEU A 30 -0.20 -5.82 1.80
N LEU A 31 0.01 -5.17 2.95
CA LEU A 31 1.27 -4.51 3.29
C LEU A 31 2.38 -5.54 3.46
N VAL A 32 2.15 -6.65 4.16
CA VAL A 32 3.12 -7.75 4.24
C VAL A 32 3.51 -8.28 2.85
N ALA A 33 2.56 -8.39 1.92
CA ALA A 33 2.86 -8.79 0.55
C ALA A 33 3.63 -7.70 -0.22
N THR A 34 3.32 -6.43 0.04
CA THR A 34 4.01 -5.27 -0.54
C THR A 34 5.47 -5.25 -0.09
N GLU A 35 5.73 -5.36 1.21
CA GLU A 35 7.07 -5.39 1.80
C GLU A 35 7.92 -6.51 1.20
N ARG A 36 7.35 -7.71 1.04
CA ARG A 36 8.04 -8.83 0.37
C ARG A 36 8.36 -8.55 -1.10
N ALA A 37 7.54 -7.75 -1.78
CA ALA A 37 7.73 -7.43 -3.19
C ALA A 37 8.75 -6.29 -3.40
N VAL A 38 8.76 -5.29 -2.53
CA VAL A 38 9.60 -4.08 -2.68
C VAL A 38 10.86 -4.08 -1.82
N GLY A 39 10.93 -4.93 -0.79
CA GLY A 39 12.08 -5.06 0.10
C GLY A 39 12.23 -3.94 1.14
N VAL A 40 11.18 -3.13 1.34
CA VAL A 40 11.11 -2.02 2.30
C VAL A 40 10.02 -2.34 3.32
N HIS A 41 10.21 -1.99 4.60
CA HIS A 41 9.12 -2.07 5.59
C HIS A 41 8.15 -0.90 5.38
N VAL A 42 6.84 -1.18 5.31
CA VAL A 42 5.81 -0.16 5.07
C VAL A 42 4.86 -0.13 6.26
N PRO A 43 4.94 0.90 7.12
CA PRO A 43 4.05 1.01 8.27
C PRO A 43 2.58 1.02 7.87
N ALA A 44 1.72 0.36 8.64
CA ALA A 44 0.27 0.38 8.39
C ALA A 44 -0.32 1.79 8.38
N THR A 45 0.25 2.69 9.18
CA THR A 45 -0.11 4.12 9.21
C THR A 45 0.05 4.80 7.85
N THR A 46 1.00 4.35 7.00
CA THR A 46 1.20 4.90 5.66
C THR A 46 -0.04 4.71 4.80
N LEU A 47 -0.63 3.51 4.79
CA LEU A 47 -1.85 3.27 4.00
C LEU A 47 -3.06 4.07 4.52
N TYR A 48 -3.11 4.40 5.82
CA TYR A 48 -4.15 5.27 6.36
C TYR A 48 -3.99 6.75 5.97
N LEU A 49 -2.74 7.21 5.82
CA LEU A 49 -2.44 8.59 5.42
C LEU A 49 -2.44 8.77 3.90
N GLN A 50 -2.15 7.70 3.17
CA GLN A 50 -1.98 7.66 1.73
C GLN A 50 -2.76 6.46 1.18
N PRO A 51 -4.10 6.56 1.15
CA PRO A 51 -4.98 5.44 0.91
C PRO A 51 -5.13 5.08 -0.57
N THR A 52 -4.40 5.73 -1.47
CA THR A 52 -4.39 5.43 -2.90
C THR A 52 -3.12 4.68 -3.32
N ILE A 53 -3.15 4.02 -4.47
CA ILE A 53 -1.97 3.33 -5.02
C ILE A 53 -0.88 4.35 -5.38
N ALA A 54 -1.28 5.50 -5.95
CA ALA A 54 -0.35 6.54 -6.37
C ALA A 54 0.44 7.10 -5.17
N GLU A 55 -0.26 7.47 -4.10
CA GLU A 55 0.39 8.01 -2.91
C GLU A 55 1.22 6.93 -2.19
N LEU A 56 0.68 5.72 -2.01
CA LEU A 56 1.41 4.63 -1.36
C LEU A 56 2.72 4.30 -2.10
N ALA A 57 2.70 4.32 -3.44
CA ALA A 57 3.90 4.12 -4.23
C ALA A 57 4.94 5.21 -3.96
N GLU A 58 4.53 6.48 -3.85
CA GLU A 58 5.42 7.59 -3.52
C GLU A 58 6.04 7.43 -2.12
N ALA A 59 5.26 7.07 -1.10
CA ALA A 59 5.84 6.81 0.23
C ALA A 59 6.81 5.64 0.23
N ILE A 60 6.55 4.57 -0.53
CA ILE A 60 7.48 3.43 -0.64
C ILE A 60 8.81 3.89 -1.22
N GLU A 61 8.80 4.76 -2.23
CA GLU A 61 10.03 5.34 -2.80
C GLU A 61 10.78 6.19 -1.78
N GLN A 62 10.07 6.99 -0.96
CA GLN A 62 10.66 7.79 0.11
C GLN A 62 11.29 6.91 1.19
N LEU A 63 10.57 5.92 1.70
CA LEU A 63 11.05 4.97 2.71
C LEU A 63 12.32 4.24 2.23
N ARG A 64 12.34 3.85 0.95
CA ARG A 64 13.52 3.18 0.37
C ARG A 64 14.73 4.11 0.28
N ALA A 65 14.51 5.39 -0.01
CA ALA A 65 15.59 6.38 -0.04
C ALA A 65 16.18 6.63 1.35
N GLU A 66 15.35 6.58 2.41
CA GLU A 66 15.78 6.73 3.81
C GLU A 66 16.62 5.53 4.29
N GLU A 67 16.26 4.30 3.91
CA GLU A 67 17.02 3.09 4.27
C GLU A 67 18.39 2.98 3.58
N VAL A 68 18.55 3.52 2.36
CA VAL A 68 19.82 3.49 1.62
C VAL A 68 20.80 4.59 2.08
N GLY A 69 20.30 5.60 2.79
CA GLY A 69 21.08 6.74 3.29
C GLY A 69 21.76 6.54 4.65
N THR A 70 21.61 5.38 5.30
CA THR A 70 22.18 5.04 6.62
C THR A 70 23.29 3.99 6.50
#